data_AF-A0A3B0XSS7-F1
#
_entry.id   AF-A0A3B0XSS7-F1
#
_cell.length_a   1.000
_cell.length_b   1.000
_cell.length_c   1.000
_cell.angle_alpha   90.00
_cell.angle_beta   90.00
_cell.angle_gamma   90.00
#
_symmetry.space_group_name_H-M   'P 1'
#
loop_
_entity.id
_entity.type
_entity.pdbx_description
1 polymer ?
#
loop_
_entity_poly.entity_id
_entity_poly.type
_entity_poly.pdbx_seq_one_letter_code
_entity_poly.pdbx_strand_id
1 'polypeptide(L)'
;MYESFYGLKEKPFTLLPDPEYLYLSPKHQRALTLLEYGMMNKAGFSVICGDTGAGKTTLIRRLLLELGDDTSVGLITNTHQSFGELLNWVLMAFGLDGEGKSKAQMHQIFIDYLIDQYSQNKHSVLIVDEAQNMSADTLEELRMLSNINADKDQVLQVILAGQPALRETLRRPELMQFAQRISVDYYLEALSMEETRAYIKHRLEVAGSDKSIFTDEASDAIFKYSGGTPRLINLLCDTTLVYGFAEQS
;
A
#
# COMPACT_ATOMS: atom_id res chain seq x y z
N MET A 1 -26.64 -13.18 -4.59
CA MET A 1 -27.77 -13.67 -3.76
C MET A 1 -28.42 -12.53 -2.98
N TYR A 2 -27.70 -11.83 -2.07
CA TYR A 2 -28.28 -10.65 -1.40
C TYR A 2 -28.28 -9.40 -2.29
N GLU A 3 -27.42 -9.35 -3.30
CA GLU A 3 -27.22 -8.18 -4.17
C GLU A 3 -28.54 -7.77 -4.83
N SER A 4 -29.26 -8.70 -5.46
CA SER A 4 -30.57 -8.45 -6.05
C SER A 4 -31.63 -8.02 -5.04
N PHE A 5 -31.59 -8.56 -3.82
CA PHE A 5 -32.54 -8.22 -2.75
C PHE A 5 -32.35 -6.77 -2.28
N TYR A 6 -31.11 -6.34 -2.10
CA TYR A 6 -30.78 -4.96 -1.71
C TYR A 6 -30.69 -3.98 -2.89
N GLY A 7 -30.83 -4.45 -4.13
CA GLY A 7 -30.76 -3.62 -5.34
C GLY A 7 -29.33 -3.21 -5.72
N LEU A 8 -28.33 -4.01 -5.38
CA LEU A 8 -26.91 -3.78 -5.65
C LEU A 8 -26.51 -4.43 -6.97
N LYS A 9 -25.56 -3.81 -7.69
CA LYS A 9 -25.02 -4.34 -8.95
C LYS A 9 -23.98 -5.43 -8.71
N GLU A 10 -23.25 -5.33 -7.60
CA GLU A 10 -22.22 -6.25 -7.17
C GLU A 10 -22.05 -6.22 -5.66
N LYS A 11 -21.08 -6.98 -5.12
CA LYS A 11 -20.84 -7.06 -3.68
C LYS A 11 -20.09 -5.82 -3.17
N PRO A 12 -20.70 -4.96 -2.34
CA PRO A 12 -20.07 -3.72 -1.89
C PRO A 12 -18.90 -3.97 -0.93
N PHE A 13 -18.90 -5.06 -0.17
CA PHE A 13 -17.95 -5.27 0.94
C PHE A 13 -16.97 -6.43 0.69
N THR A 14 -16.44 -6.52 -0.54
CA THR A 14 -15.38 -7.48 -0.84
C THR A 14 -14.13 -7.22 0.01
N LEU A 15 -13.44 -8.29 0.38
CA LEU A 15 -12.15 -8.22 1.08
C LEU A 15 -10.96 -8.06 0.13
N LEU A 16 -11.20 -8.16 -1.18
CA LEU A 16 -10.15 -7.96 -2.17
C LEU A 16 -9.86 -6.46 -2.28
N PRO A 17 -8.59 -6.05 -2.32
CA PRO A 17 -8.23 -4.65 -2.45
C PRO A 17 -8.61 -4.15 -3.84
N ASP A 18 -9.67 -3.35 -3.91
CA ASP A 18 -10.18 -2.72 -5.11
C ASP A 18 -10.04 -1.19 -4.99
N PRO A 19 -9.24 -0.54 -5.86
CA PRO A 19 -9.05 0.90 -5.81
C PRO A 19 -10.30 1.71 -6.14
N GLU A 20 -11.31 1.15 -6.84
CA GLU A 20 -12.57 1.85 -7.10
C GLU A 20 -13.43 2.00 -5.84
N TYR A 21 -13.28 1.08 -4.89
CA TYR A 21 -13.95 1.10 -3.59
C TYR A 21 -13.14 1.83 -2.50
N LEU A 22 -12.04 2.49 -2.87
CA LEU A 22 -11.23 3.24 -1.92
C LEU A 22 -11.95 4.52 -1.49
N TYR A 23 -12.51 4.49 -0.29
CA TYR A 23 -12.94 5.70 0.40
C TYR A 23 -11.71 6.51 0.86
N LEU A 24 -11.46 7.64 0.20
CA LEU A 24 -10.42 8.61 0.58
C LEU A 24 -10.84 9.40 1.82
N SER A 25 -10.82 8.76 2.99
CA SER A 25 -10.97 9.47 4.26
C SER A 25 -9.87 10.53 4.40
N PRO A 26 -10.05 11.59 5.24
CA PRO A 26 -9.01 12.59 5.45
C PRO A 26 -7.62 12.01 5.79
N LYS A 27 -7.58 10.87 6.48
CA LYS A 27 -6.36 10.12 6.80
C LYS A 27 -5.72 9.48 5.56
N HIS A 28 -6.53 8.85 4.70
CA HIS A 28 -6.08 8.24 3.45
C HIS A 28 -5.63 9.29 2.44
N GLN A 29 -6.38 10.39 2.32
CA GLN A 29 -6.02 11.51 1.45
C GLN A 29 -4.67 12.13 1.88
N ARG A 30 -4.46 12.30 3.19
CA ARG A 30 -3.18 12.77 3.72
C ARG A 30 -2.04 11.79 3.45
N ALA A 31 -2.28 10.49 3.59
CA ALA A 31 -1.29 9.46 3.27
C ALA A 31 -0.88 9.53 1.79
N LEU A 32 -1.86 9.60 0.88
CA LEU A 32 -1.61 9.73 -0.56
C LEU A 32 -0.81 11.00 -0.89
N THR A 33 -1.26 12.15 -0.37
CA THR A 33 -0.58 13.45 -0.57
C THR A 33 0.88 13.41 -0.12
N LEU A 34 1.17 12.75 1.00
CA LEU A 34 2.54 12.63 1.52
C LEU A 34 3.39 11.70 0.65
N LEU A 35 2.84 10.62 0.11
CA LEU A 35 3.53 9.73 -0.81
C LEU A 35 3.83 10.46 -2.13
N GLU A 36 2.85 11.15 -2.71
CA GLU A 36 3.03 11.98 -3.90
C GLU A 36 4.10 13.06 -3.67
N TYR A 37 4.04 13.76 -2.55
CA TYR A 37 5.06 14.74 -2.17
C TYR A 37 6.46 14.11 -2.07
N GLY A 38 6.58 12.91 -1.49
CA GLY A 38 7.83 12.16 -1.44
C GLY A 38 8.36 11.85 -2.83
N MET A 39 7.49 11.42 -3.73
CA MET A 39 7.85 11.12 -5.11
C MET A 39 8.30 12.35 -5.90
N MET A 40 7.55 13.45 -5.79
CA MET A 40 7.87 14.71 -6.49
C MET A 40 9.21 15.31 -6.05
N ASN A 41 9.56 15.18 -4.77
CA ASN A 41 10.81 15.74 -4.22
C ASN A 41 12.01 14.80 -4.33
N LYS A 42 11.86 13.67 -5.03
CA LYS A 42 12.91 12.64 -5.11
C LYS A 42 13.41 12.20 -3.74
N ALA A 43 12.49 12.06 -2.79
CA ALA A 43 12.79 11.53 -1.47
C ALA A 43 13.36 10.11 -1.59
N GLY A 44 14.47 9.83 -0.90
CA GLY A 44 15.08 8.50 -0.92
C GLY A 44 14.13 7.41 -0.40
N PHE A 45 13.49 7.65 0.76
CA PHE A 45 12.57 6.71 1.37
C PHE A 45 11.28 7.39 1.86
N SER A 46 10.16 6.74 1.54
CA SER A 46 8.84 7.02 2.11
C SER A 46 8.33 5.77 2.84
N VAL A 47 7.84 5.93 4.07
CA VAL A 47 7.33 4.85 4.90
C VAL A 47 5.87 5.11 5.24
N ILE A 48 5.02 4.15 4.93
CA ILE A 48 3.62 4.11 5.36
C ILE A 48 3.38 2.86 6.21
N CYS A 49 3.08 3.10 7.49
CA CYS A 49 2.70 2.04 8.41
C CYS A 49 1.23 2.14 8.78
N GLY A 50 0.66 1.08 9.30
CA GLY A 50 -0.71 1.07 9.79
C GLY A 50 -1.13 -0.34 10.16
N ASP A 51 -2.25 -0.46 10.86
CA ASP A 51 -2.73 -1.77 11.31
C ASP A 51 -3.14 -2.67 10.14
N THR A 52 -3.22 -3.97 10.41
CA THR A 52 -3.65 -4.96 9.41
C THR A 52 -5.08 -4.66 8.97
N GLY A 53 -5.28 -4.50 7.66
CA GLY A 53 -6.58 -4.16 7.10
C GLY A 53 -6.94 -2.67 7.15
N ALA A 54 -6.00 -1.78 7.48
CA ALA A 54 -6.18 -0.32 7.45
C ALA A 54 -6.33 0.28 6.03
N GLY A 55 -6.11 -0.49 4.96
CA GLY A 55 -6.26 0.00 3.58
C GLY A 55 -4.96 0.38 2.87
N LYS A 56 -3.77 0.08 3.46
CA LYS A 56 -2.45 0.39 2.88
C LYS A 56 -2.27 -0.13 1.44
N THR A 57 -2.51 -1.42 1.20
CA THR A 57 -2.39 -2.03 -0.14
C THR A 57 -3.35 -1.39 -1.15
N THR A 58 -4.58 -1.05 -0.73
CA THR A 58 -5.54 -0.36 -1.59
C THR A 58 -5.07 1.06 -1.93
N LEU A 59 -4.47 1.77 -0.95
CA LEU A 59 -3.86 3.08 -1.17
C LEU A 59 -2.69 3.03 -2.16
N ILE A 60 -1.81 2.03 -2.03
CA ILE A 60 -0.71 1.81 -2.99
C ILE A 60 -1.27 1.56 -4.39
N ARG A 61 -2.28 0.69 -4.53
CA ARG A 61 -2.92 0.43 -5.82
C ARG A 61 -3.52 1.70 -6.41
N ARG A 62 -4.12 2.56 -5.58
CA ARG A 62 -4.63 3.86 -6.03
C ARG A 62 -3.51 4.76 -6.54
N LEU A 63 -2.41 4.88 -5.78
CA LEU A 63 -1.24 5.64 -6.19
C LEU A 63 -0.73 5.16 -7.56
N LEU A 64 -0.61 3.84 -7.76
CA LEU A 64 -0.16 3.24 -9.02
C LEU A 64 -1.04 3.60 -10.23
N LEU A 65 -2.35 3.82 -10.03
CA LEU A 65 -3.25 4.24 -11.11
C LEU A 65 -3.08 5.73 -11.49
N GLU A 66 -2.50 6.52 -10.60
CA GLU A 66 -2.28 7.96 -10.80
C GLU A 66 -0.87 8.27 -11.31
N LEU A 67 0.02 7.28 -11.36
CA LEU A 67 1.36 7.43 -11.93
C LEU A 67 1.30 7.54 -13.46
N GLY A 68 2.10 8.47 -13.99
CA GLY A 68 2.25 8.69 -15.43
C GLY A 68 3.26 7.75 -16.08
N ASP A 69 3.35 7.84 -17.42
CA ASP A 69 4.31 7.09 -18.25
C ASP A 69 5.79 7.48 -17.99
N ASP A 70 6.01 8.55 -17.22
CA ASP A 70 7.31 9.03 -16.76
C ASP A 70 7.81 8.28 -15.50
N THR A 71 7.04 7.32 -14.98
CA THR A 71 7.41 6.54 -13.79
C THR A 71 7.55 5.07 -14.12
N SER A 72 8.73 4.51 -13.83
CA SER A 72 8.97 3.08 -13.82
C SER A 72 8.78 2.53 -12.41
N VAL A 73 7.94 1.52 -12.27
CA VAL A 73 7.58 0.96 -10.97
C VAL A 73 8.00 -0.50 -10.85
N GLY A 74 8.69 -0.84 -9.77
CA GLY A 74 8.81 -2.19 -9.27
C GLY A 74 7.95 -2.39 -8.02
N LEU A 75 7.11 -3.42 -7.97
CA LEU A 75 6.28 -3.75 -6.80
C LEU A 75 6.65 -5.13 -6.24
N ILE A 76 7.01 -5.17 -4.96
CA ILE A 76 7.27 -6.39 -4.19
C ILE A 76 6.14 -6.55 -3.17
N THR A 77 5.27 -7.55 -3.32
CA THR A 77 4.17 -7.85 -2.36
C THR A 77 4.43 -9.07 -1.48
N ASN A 78 5.34 -9.96 -1.87
CA ASN A 78 5.65 -11.20 -1.15
C ASN A 78 7.07 -11.17 -0.62
N THR A 79 7.30 -10.43 0.46
CA THR A 79 8.56 -10.44 1.20
C THR A 79 8.60 -11.67 2.13
N HIS A 80 8.78 -12.87 1.61
CA HIS A 80 9.02 -14.05 2.45
C HIS A 80 10.52 -14.22 2.70
N GLN A 81 10.92 -14.44 3.96
CA GLN A 81 12.32 -14.67 4.34
C GLN A 81 12.99 -15.84 3.61
N SER A 82 12.20 -16.74 3.03
CA SER A 82 12.66 -17.91 2.28
C SER A 82 12.95 -17.66 0.79
N PHE A 83 12.67 -16.48 0.25
CA PHE A 83 12.66 -16.24 -1.20
C PHE A 83 14.00 -15.76 -1.81
N GLY A 84 15.10 -15.76 -1.04
CA GLY A 84 16.46 -15.51 -1.55
C GLY A 84 16.97 -14.07 -1.35
N GLU A 85 17.87 -13.63 -2.23
CA GLU A 85 18.55 -12.32 -2.14
C GLU A 85 17.63 -11.18 -2.63
N LEU A 86 17.59 -10.06 -1.89
CA LEU A 86 16.79 -8.84 -2.19
C LEU A 86 16.86 -8.44 -3.67
N LEU A 87 18.07 -8.48 -4.24
CA LEU A 87 18.33 -8.01 -5.59
C LEU A 87 17.59 -8.81 -6.66
N ASN A 88 17.34 -10.11 -6.44
CA ASN A 88 16.51 -10.92 -7.34
C ASN A 88 15.07 -10.41 -7.36
N TRP A 89 14.50 -10.07 -6.20
CA TRP A 89 13.14 -9.52 -6.13
C TRP A 89 13.05 -8.16 -6.79
N VAL A 90 14.08 -7.32 -6.62
CA VAL A 90 14.14 -6.03 -7.29
C VAL A 90 14.19 -6.20 -8.81
N LEU A 91 15.08 -7.06 -9.32
CA LEU A 91 15.14 -7.34 -10.77
C LEU A 91 13.80 -7.87 -11.30
N MET A 92 13.20 -8.86 -10.62
CA MET A 92 11.89 -9.39 -11.01
C MET A 92 10.79 -8.32 -10.98
N ALA A 93 10.79 -7.45 -9.98
CA ALA A 93 9.80 -6.38 -9.84
C ALA A 93 9.87 -5.37 -10.99
N PHE A 94 11.06 -5.12 -11.53
CA PHE A 94 11.27 -4.27 -12.71
C PHE A 94 11.25 -5.04 -14.04
N GLY A 95 10.96 -6.35 -14.03
CA GLY A 95 10.92 -7.19 -15.24
C GLY A 95 12.29 -7.49 -15.85
N LEU A 96 13.36 -7.46 -15.05
CA LEU A 96 14.74 -7.71 -15.46
C LEU A 96 15.15 -9.16 -15.17
N ASP A 97 15.96 -9.74 -16.05
CA ASP A 97 16.48 -11.10 -15.90
C ASP A 97 17.80 -11.12 -15.11
N GLY A 98 17.75 -11.77 -13.94
CA GLY A 98 18.90 -12.03 -13.08
C GLY A 98 19.29 -13.51 -12.98
N GLU A 99 18.63 -14.41 -13.70
CA GLU A 99 18.81 -15.85 -13.49
C GLU A 99 20.24 -16.30 -13.82
N GLY A 100 20.85 -17.07 -12.91
CA GLY A 100 22.22 -17.58 -13.05
C GLY A 100 23.33 -16.51 -13.00
N LYS A 101 23.00 -15.25 -12.70
CA LYS A 101 23.99 -14.16 -12.54
C LYS A 101 24.57 -14.14 -11.14
N SER A 102 25.78 -13.61 -10.99
CA SER A 102 26.35 -13.29 -9.68
C SER A 102 25.72 -12.01 -9.10
N LYS A 103 25.79 -11.81 -7.78
CA LYS A 103 25.29 -10.59 -7.11
C LYS A 103 25.86 -9.31 -7.72
N ALA A 104 27.14 -9.30 -8.10
CA ALA A 104 27.77 -8.17 -8.76
C ALA A 104 27.20 -7.90 -10.16
N GLN A 105 26.91 -8.96 -10.94
CA GLN A 105 26.30 -8.83 -12.26
C GLN A 105 24.86 -8.34 -12.16
N MET A 106 24.05 -8.88 -11.24
CA MET A 106 22.70 -8.39 -10.98
C MET A 106 22.70 -6.91 -10.59
N HIS A 107 23.67 -6.50 -9.78
CA HIS A 107 23.78 -5.13 -9.33
C HIS A 107 24.11 -4.20 -10.50
N GLN A 108 25.00 -4.63 -11.39
CA GLN A 108 25.32 -3.89 -12.61
C GLN A 108 24.09 -3.78 -13.53
N ILE A 109 23.36 -4.87 -13.75
CA ILE A 109 22.12 -4.88 -14.55
C ILE A 109 21.13 -3.85 -14.02
N PHE A 110 20.95 -3.80 -12.70
CA PHE A 110 20.02 -2.85 -12.09
C PHE A 110 20.51 -1.40 -12.18
N ILE A 111 21.81 -1.14 -11.99
CA ILE A 111 22.39 0.19 -12.20
C ILE A 111 22.18 0.66 -13.63
N ASP A 112 22.52 -0.18 -14.61
CA ASP A 112 22.42 0.16 -16.03
C ASP A 112 20.96 0.48 -16.40
N TYR A 113 20.02 -0.30 -15.85
CA TYR A 113 18.59 -0.03 -15.97
C TYR A 113 18.19 1.34 -15.39
N LEU A 114 18.58 1.66 -14.16
CA LEU A 114 18.25 2.94 -13.52
C LEU A 114 18.81 4.13 -14.30
N ILE A 115 20.03 4.01 -14.83
CA ILE A 115 20.66 5.04 -15.67
C ILE A 115 19.93 5.20 -16.99
N ASP A 116 19.53 4.10 -17.64
CA ASP A 116 18.73 4.14 -18.87
C ASP A 116 17.39 4.84 -18.64
N GLN A 117 16.65 4.47 -17.59
CA GLN A 117 15.40 5.14 -17.23
C GLN A 117 15.62 6.64 -16.96
N TYR A 118 16.65 6.99 -16.19
CA TYR A 118 17.00 8.38 -15.94
C TYR A 118 17.31 9.17 -17.22
N SER A 119 18.03 8.57 -18.17
CA SER A 119 18.35 9.20 -19.47
C SER A 119 17.10 9.48 -20.33
N GLN A 120 16.02 8.74 -20.08
CA GLN A 120 14.71 8.93 -20.73
C GLN A 120 13.80 9.89 -19.94
N ASN A 121 14.33 10.60 -18.93
CA ASN A 121 13.58 11.41 -17.97
C ASN A 121 12.52 10.63 -17.19
N LYS A 122 12.74 9.33 -16.95
CA LYS A 122 11.86 8.51 -16.12
C LYS A 122 12.38 8.39 -14.69
N HIS A 123 11.45 8.32 -13.75
CA HIS A 123 11.72 8.08 -12.34
C HIS A 123 11.51 6.60 -12.01
N SER A 124 12.46 5.99 -11.30
CA SER A 124 12.30 4.60 -10.84
C SER A 124 11.83 4.58 -9.39
N VAL A 125 10.72 3.89 -9.14
CA VAL A 125 10.09 3.76 -7.82
C VAL A 125 9.97 2.28 -7.48
N LEU A 126 10.60 1.88 -6.38
CA LEU A 126 10.44 0.55 -5.81
C LEU A 126 9.46 0.61 -4.64
N ILE A 127 8.35 -0.11 -4.75
CA ILE A 127 7.36 -0.26 -3.69
C ILE A 127 7.53 -1.64 -3.07
N VAL A 128 7.69 -1.67 -1.75
CA VAL A 128 7.72 -2.91 -0.97
C VAL A 128 6.52 -2.92 -0.02
N ASP A 129 5.53 -3.74 -0.34
CA ASP A 129 4.39 -4.01 0.55
C ASP A 129 4.74 -5.14 1.52
N GLU A 130 4.08 -5.16 2.67
CA GLU A 130 4.36 -6.08 3.78
C GLU A 130 5.84 -6.04 4.26
N ALA A 131 6.49 -4.86 4.18
CA ALA A 131 7.91 -4.67 4.46
C ALA A 131 8.33 -5.00 5.90
N GLN A 132 7.39 -5.18 6.84
CA GLN A 132 7.70 -5.68 8.19
C GLN A 132 8.32 -7.08 8.20
N ASN A 133 8.19 -7.86 7.12
CA ASN A 133 8.79 -9.19 7.03
C ASN A 133 10.29 -9.14 6.66
N MET A 134 10.81 -7.97 6.27
CA MET A 134 12.22 -7.78 5.97
C MET A 134 13.06 -7.77 7.25
N SER A 135 14.22 -8.43 7.23
CA SER A 135 15.19 -8.30 8.31
C SER A 135 15.86 -6.93 8.29
N ALA A 136 16.48 -6.53 9.41
CA ALA A 136 17.28 -5.31 9.46
C ALA A 136 18.42 -5.32 8.43
N ASP A 137 19.08 -6.47 8.24
CA ASP A 137 20.11 -6.63 7.20
C ASP A 137 19.55 -6.37 5.79
N THR A 138 18.34 -6.85 5.50
CA THR A 138 17.71 -6.64 4.18
C THR A 138 17.32 -5.17 3.97
N LEU A 139 16.85 -4.50 5.02
CA LEU A 139 16.59 -3.06 4.98
C LEU A 139 17.88 -2.25 4.78
N GLU A 140 18.98 -2.66 5.39
CA GLU A 140 20.28 -2.03 5.18
C GLU A 140 20.82 -2.28 3.76
N GLU A 141 20.65 -3.49 3.20
CA GLU A 141 20.93 -3.75 1.79
C GLU A 141 20.10 -2.84 0.87
N LEU A 142 18.82 -2.63 1.18
CA LEU A 142 17.95 -1.72 0.42
C LEU A 142 18.41 -0.26 0.54
N ARG A 143 18.88 0.16 1.71
CA ARG A 143 19.52 1.47 1.91
C ARG A 143 20.75 1.63 1.02
N MET A 144 21.60 0.61 0.96
CA MET A 144 22.78 0.62 0.11
C MET A 144 22.40 0.71 -1.36
N LEU A 145 21.39 -0.05 -1.81
CA LEU A 145 20.88 -0.04 -3.18
C LEU A 145 20.33 1.34 -3.58
N SER A 146 19.63 2.04 -2.68
CA SER A 146 19.12 3.39 -2.94
C SER A 146 20.20 4.48 -3.08
N ASN A 147 21.48 4.18 -2.79
CA ASN A 147 22.59 5.14 -2.97
C ASN A 147 23.00 5.36 -4.43
N ILE A 148 22.41 4.61 -5.36
CA ILE A 148 22.70 4.79 -6.78
C ILE A 148 22.22 6.19 -7.16
N ASN A 149 23.16 7.02 -7.59
CA ASN A 149 22.91 8.39 -8.04
C ASN A 149 23.39 8.51 -9.49
N ALA A 150 22.65 9.28 -10.30
CA ALA A 150 23.12 9.76 -11.60
C ALA A 150 23.35 11.26 -11.50
N ASP A 151 24.59 11.69 -11.77
CA ASP A 151 25.06 13.06 -11.51
C ASP A 151 24.81 13.53 -10.07
N LYS A 152 23.77 14.35 -9.86
CA LYS A 152 23.38 14.92 -8.57
C LYS A 152 22.03 14.38 -8.06
N ASP A 153 21.38 13.52 -8.85
CA ASP A 153 20.01 13.08 -8.60
C ASP A 153 19.98 11.64 -8.07
N GLN A 154 19.13 11.41 -7.07
CA GLN A 154 18.76 10.04 -6.67
C GLN A 154 17.88 9.44 -7.76
N VAL A 155 18.31 8.31 -8.32
CA VAL A 155 17.60 7.66 -9.45
C VAL A 155 16.59 6.61 -9.00
N LEU A 156 16.66 6.17 -7.74
CA LEU A 156 15.74 5.22 -7.16
C LEU A 156 15.07 5.80 -5.91
N GLN A 157 13.75 5.83 -5.94
CA GLN A 157 12.91 6.12 -4.78
C GLN A 157 12.34 4.83 -4.22
N VAL A 158 12.17 4.75 -2.90
CA VAL A 158 11.63 3.55 -2.25
C VAL A 158 10.43 3.91 -1.38
N ILE A 159 9.32 3.20 -1.58
CA ILE A 159 8.13 3.26 -0.73
C ILE A 159 8.03 1.96 0.05
N LEU A 160 8.09 2.04 1.38
CA LEU A 160 7.89 0.91 2.28
C LEU A 160 6.51 0.98 2.89
N ALA A 161 5.68 -0.02 2.63
CA ALA A 161 4.40 -0.20 3.28
C ALA A 161 4.43 -1.39 4.23
N GLY A 162 3.93 -1.22 5.44
CA GLY A 162 3.98 -2.30 6.42
C GLY A 162 3.14 -2.10 7.68
N GLN A 163 3.31 -3.04 8.60
CA GLN A 163 2.67 -3.04 9.91
C GLN A 163 3.51 -2.27 10.94
N PRO A 164 2.99 -1.98 12.15
CA PRO A 164 3.72 -1.22 13.18
C PRO A 164 5.12 -1.77 13.50
N ALA A 165 5.31 -3.08 13.41
CA ALA A 165 6.60 -3.76 13.59
C ALA A 165 7.72 -3.26 12.63
N LEU A 166 7.36 -2.75 11.44
CA LEU A 166 8.33 -2.13 10.53
C LEU A 166 8.93 -0.87 11.16
N ARG A 167 8.10 0.01 11.72
CA ARG A 167 8.56 1.23 12.42
C ARG A 167 9.42 0.90 13.63
N GLU A 168 9.09 -0.15 14.37
CA GLU A 168 9.90 -0.62 15.50
C GLU A 168 11.28 -1.08 15.02
N THR A 169 11.32 -1.82 13.91
CA THR A 169 12.58 -2.26 13.29
C THR A 169 13.42 -1.08 12.81
N LEU A 170 12.82 -0.13 12.09
CA LEU A 170 13.51 1.07 11.59
C LEU A 170 14.08 1.98 12.70
N ARG A 171 13.56 1.87 13.93
CA ARG A 171 14.06 2.60 15.11
C ARG A 171 15.23 1.90 15.81
N ARG A 172 15.61 0.70 15.39
CA ARG A 172 16.74 -0.03 15.99
C ARG A 172 18.05 0.72 15.75
N PRO A 173 19.01 0.66 16.71
CA PRO A 173 20.29 1.35 16.59
C PRO A 173 21.07 1.05 15.30
N GLU A 174 21.02 -0.19 14.82
CA GLU A 174 21.68 -0.63 13.58
C GLU A 174 21.11 0.04 12.32
N LEU A 175 19.86 0.52 12.35
CA LEU A 175 19.19 1.17 11.22
C LEU A 175 19.10 2.70 11.36
N MET A 176 19.84 3.33 12.29
CA MET A 176 19.82 4.79 12.45
C MET A 176 20.14 5.54 11.15
N GLN A 177 21.08 5.04 10.35
CA GLN A 177 21.44 5.65 9.06
C GLN A 177 20.33 5.50 8.01
N PHE A 178 19.58 4.39 8.06
CA PHE A 178 18.39 4.21 7.25
C PHE A 178 17.33 5.25 7.65
N ALA A 179 17.04 5.34 8.95
CA ALA A 179 15.98 6.20 9.47
C ALA A 179 16.19 7.68 9.10
N GLN A 180 17.44 8.16 9.06
CA GLN A 180 17.78 9.52 8.64
C GLN A 180 17.45 9.84 7.18
N ARG A 181 17.23 8.83 6.33
CA ARG A 181 16.90 8.99 4.91
C ARG A 181 15.40 8.92 4.64
N ILE A 182 14.61 8.58 5.65
CA ILE A 182 13.16 8.57 5.56
C ILE A 182 12.70 10.02 5.54
N SER A 183 12.20 10.48 4.39
CA SER A 183 11.70 11.84 4.24
C SER A 183 10.20 11.93 4.54
N VAL A 184 9.49 10.81 4.36
CA VAL A 184 8.06 10.69 4.65
C VAL A 184 7.88 9.51 5.59
N ASP A 185 7.29 9.75 6.76
CA ASP A 185 6.88 8.72 7.70
C ASP A 185 5.44 8.97 8.14
N TYR A 186 4.51 8.12 7.69
CA TYR A 186 3.08 8.26 7.98
C TYR A 186 2.49 6.99 8.61
N TYR A 187 1.59 7.19 9.57
CA TYR A 187 0.80 6.10 10.16
C TYR A 187 -0.65 6.24 9.75
N LEU A 188 -1.13 5.27 8.97
CA LEU A 188 -2.52 5.16 8.58
C LEU A 188 -3.31 4.53 9.73
N GLU A 189 -3.95 5.41 10.50
CA GLU A 189 -4.84 5.02 11.59
C GLU A 189 -6.17 4.45 11.06
N ALA A 190 -6.85 3.68 11.92
CA ALA A 190 -8.23 3.26 11.69
C ALA A 190 -9.18 4.46 11.51
N LEU A 191 -10.31 4.21 10.85
CA LEU A 191 -11.35 5.20 10.63
C LEU A 191 -12.00 5.58 11.96
N SER A 192 -12.41 6.84 12.12
CA SER A 192 -13.30 7.28 13.18
C SER A 192 -14.74 6.77 12.95
N MET A 193 -15.62 7.01 13.92
CA MET A 193 -17.05 6.69 13.80
C MET A 193 -17.67 7.36 12.56
N GLU A 194 -17.46 8.67 12.42
CA GLU A 194 -17.98 9.46 11.30
C GLU A 194 -17.43 8.96 9.96
N GLU A 195 -16.12 8.70 9.90
CA GLU A 195 -15.48 8.12 8.71
C GLU A 195 -15.99 6.71 8.41
N THR A 196 -16.35 5.91 9.41
CA THR A 196 -16.89 4.55 9.22
C THR A 196 -18.29 4.59 8.60
N ARG A 197 -19.16 5.48 9.07
CA ARG A 197 -20.47 5.71 8.44
C ARG A 197 -20.31 6.14 6.99
N ALA A 198 -19.43 7.10 6.73
CA ALA A 198 -19.15 7.58 5.38
C ALA A 198 -18.53 6.48 4.49
N TYR A 199 -17.64 5.65 5.03
CA TYR A 199 -17.05 4.50 4.35
C TYR A 199 -18.10 3.48 3.90
N ILE A 200 -19.00 3.08 4.80
CA ILE A 200 -20.10 2.14 4.51
C ILE A 200 -20.97 2.71 3.40
N LYS A 201 -21.38 3.97 3.53
CA LYS A 201 -22.19 4.66 2.53
C LYS A 201 -21.49 4.71 1.17
N HIS A 202 -20.23 5.13 1.13
CA HIS A 202 -19.44 5.20 -0.09
C HIS A 202 -19.38 3.84 -0.81
N ARG A 203 -19.08 2.75 -0.10
CA ARG A 203 -19.01 1.41 -0.74
C ARG A 203 -20.36 0.95 -1.29
N LEU A 204 -21.46 1.30 -0.63
CA LEU A 204 -22.80 1.01 -1.16
C LEU A 204 -23.12 1.84 -2.40
N GLU A 205 -22.75 3.11 -2.43
CA GLU A 205 -22.92 4.00 -3.58
C GLU A 205 -22.13 3.50 -4.80
N VAL A 206 -20.87 3.10 -4.60
CA VAL A 206 -20.04 2.50 -5.66
C VAL A 206 -20.67 1.21 -6.20
N ALA A 207 -21.22 0.36 -5.33
CA ALA A 207 -21.97 -0.84 -5.74
C ALA A 207 -23.35 -0.55 -6.37
N GLY A 208 -23.73 0.72 -6.52
CA GLY A 208 -24.95 1.17 -7.19
C GLY A 208 -26.18 1.25 -6.30
N SER A 209 -26.02 1.34 -4.97
CA SER A 209 -27.14 1.58 -4.06
C SER A 209 -27.54 3.05 -4.05
N ASP A 210 -28.83 3.32 -4.28
CA ASP A 210 -29.45 4.63 -4.07
C ASP A 210 -30.20 4.73 -2.72
N LYS A 211 -30.14 3.65 -1.91
CA LYS A 211 -30.88 3.51 -0.65
C LYS A 211 -29.94 3.43 0.55
N SER A 212 -30.42 3.91 1.70
CA SER A 212 -29.77 3.67 2.99
C SER A 212 -30.06 2.24 3.43
N ILE A 213 -29.15 1.31 3.12
CA ILE A 213 -29.29 -0.11 3.51
C ILE A 213 -28.96 -0.30 5.00
N PHE A 214 -27.98 0.46 5.52
CA PHE A 214 -27.67 0.50 6.94
C PHE A 214 -28.27 1.74 7.59
N THR A 215 -28.77 1.60 8.81
CA THR A 215 -29.11 2.75 9.65
C THR A 215 -27.87 3.31 10.34
N ASP A 216 -27.99 4.50 10.92
CA ASP A 216 -26.92 5.11 11.70
C ASP A 216 -26.54 4.25 12.91
N GLU A 217 -27.52 3.66 13.60
CA GLU A 217 -27.29 2.78 14.76
C GLU A 217 -26.59 1.48 14.35
N ALA A 218 -26.95 0.93 13.19
CA ALA A 218 -26.26 -0.25 12.65
C ALA A 218 -24.79 0.07 12.32
N SER A 219 -24.55 1.23 11.72
CA SER A 219 -23.20 1.71 11.40
C SER A 219 -22.37 1.96 12.67
N ASP A 220 -22.99 2.48 13.73
CA ASP A 220 -22.33 2.68 15.03
C ASP A 220 -21.96 1.36 15.70
N ALA A 221 -22.85 0.36 15.61
CA ALA A 221 -22.55 -0.98 16.08
C ALA A 221 -21.38 -1.58 15.29
N ILE A 222 -21.37 -1.45 13.97
CA ILE A 222 -20.26 -1.91 13.11
C ILE A 222 -18.94 -1.24 13.51
N PHE A 223 -18.92 0.07 13.73
CA PHE A 223 -17.72 0.76 14.23
C PHE A 223 -17.26 0.20 15.58
N LYS A 224 -18.18 0.03 16.54
CA LYS A 224 -17.86 -0.49 17.87
C LYS A 224 -17.17 -1.85 17.82
N TYR A 225 -17.59 -2.75 16.93
CA TYR A 225 -17.01 -4.09 16.80
C TYR A 225 -15.80 -4.17 15.86
N SER A 226 -15.67 -3.26 14.90
CA SER A 226 -14.54 -3.21 13.97
C SER A 226 -13.36 -2.35 14.45
N GLY A 227 -13.60 -1.46 15.42
CA GLY A 227 -12.65 -0.42 15.82
C GLY A 227 -12.28 0.53 14.67
N GLY A 228 -13.13 0.65 13.65
CA GLY A 228 -12.87 1.48 12.47
C GLY A 228 -11.90 0.86 11.45
N THR A 229 -11.53 -0.42 11.59
CA THR A 229 -10.64 -1.11 10.64
C THR A 229 -11.41 -1.47 9.37
N PRO A 230 -11.06 -0.94 8.18
CA PRO A 230 -11.77 -1.21 6.92
C PRO A 230 -12.04 -2.70 6.65
N ARG A 231 -11.05 -3.57 6.84
CA ARG A 231 -11.22 -5.02 6.64
C ARG A 231 -12.30 -5.62 7.56
N LEU A 232 -12.36 -5.20 8.82
CA LEU A 232 -13.35 -5.68 9.77
C LEU A 232 -14.73 -5.06 9.49
N ILE A 233 -14.78 -3.79 9.10
CA ILE A 233 -16.00 -3.13 8.65
C ILE A 233 -16.61 -3.93 7.49
N ASN A 234 -15.82 -4.29 6.48
CA ASN A 234 -16.27 -5.06 5.34
C ASN A 234 -16.83 -6.43 5.74
N LEU A 235 -16.10 -7.16 6.60
CA LEU A 235 -16.54 -8.46 7.08
C LEU A 235 -17.87 -8.37 7.81
N LEU A 236 -18.02 -7.40 8.72
CA LEU A 236 -19.24 -7.20 9.48
C LEU A 236 -20.40 -6.80 8.56
N CYS A 237 -20.20 -5.85 7.64
CA CYS A 237 -21.23 -5.41 6.72
C CYS A 237 -21.69 -6.53 5.78
N ASP A 238 -20.77 -7.26 5.15
CA ASP A 238 -21.10 -8.39 4.27
C ASP A 238 -21.90 -9.46 5.02
N THR A 239 -21.46 -9.80 6.24
CA THR A 239 -22.15 -10.74 7.11
C THR A 239 -23.55 -10.25 7.46
N THR A 240 -23.72 -8.98 7.85
CA THR A 240 -25.02 -8.39 8.17
C THR A 240 -25.98 -8.41 6.97
N LEU A 241 -25.51 -8.13 5.76
CA LEU A 241 -26.34 -8.23 4.55
C LEU A 241 -26.79 -9.66 4.27
N VAL A 242 -25.90 -10.65 4.46
CA VAL A 242 -26.25 -12.06 4.28
C VAL A 242 -27.34 -12.49 5.27
N TYR A 243 -27.19 -12.16 6.56
CA TYR A 243 -28.19 -12.51 7.57
C TYR A 243 -29.52 -11.77 7.36
N GLY A 244 -29.47 -10.47 7.06
CA GLY A 244 -30.67 -9.68 6.80
C GLY A 244 -31.46 -10.17 5.59
N PHE A 245 -30.78 -10.65 4.55
CA PHE A 245 -31.41 -11.36 3.43
C PHE A 245 -32.05 -12.66 3.90
N ALA A 246 -31.31 -13.52 4.61
CA ALA A 246 -31.77 -14.84 5.02
C ALA A 246 -33.00 -14.82 5.97
N GLU A 247 -33.16 -13.79 6.80
CA GLU A 247 -34.33 -13.64 7.67
C GLU A 247 -35.59 -13.13 6.95
N GLN A 248 -35.44 -12.48 5.79
CA GLN A 248 -36.54 -11.87 5.04
C GLN A 248 -36.87 -12.61 3.73
N SER A 249 -36.07 -13.61 3.36
CA SER A 249 -36.22 -14.45 2.16
C SER A 249 -36.93 -15.77 2.41
#